data_AF-A0A967T524-F1
#
_entry.id   AF-A0A967T524-F1
#
_cell.length_a   1.000
_cell.length_b   1.000
_cell.length_c   1.000
_cell.angle_alpha   90.00
_cell.angle_beta   90.00
_cell.angle_gamma   90.00
#
_symmetry.space_group_name_H-M   'P 1'
#
loop_
_entity.id
_entity.type
_entity.pdbx_description
1 polymer ?
#
loop_
_entity_poly.entity_id
_entity_poly.type
_entity_poly.pdbx_seq_one_letter_code
_entity_poly.pdbx_strand_id
1 'polypeptide(L)' 'MKEKTGAENVQWDLSDLYNSIDDPALENDKKKVVEQAAEFASTYKGNVADLDEEGMNQALQEYE' A
#
# COMPACT_ATOMS: atom_id res chain seq x y z
N MET A 1 -4.63 -19.48 31.11
CA MET A 1 -5.93 -19.21 30.44
C MET A 1 -5.75 -17.94 29.64
N LYS A 2 -6.20 -17.87 28.37
CA LYS A 2 -6.18 -16.60 27.62
C LYS A 2 -7.17 -15.64 28.27
N GLU A 3 -6.71 -14.43 28.56
CA GLU A 3 -7.54 -13.34 29.10
C GLU A 3 -8.56 -12.91 28.04
N LYS A 4 -9.82 -12.67 28.45
CA LYS A 4 -10.86 -12.21 27.53
C LYS A 4 -10.64 -10.73 27.24
N THR A 5 -10.63 -10.37 25.96
CA THR A 5 -10.41 -8.99 25.50
C THR A 5 -11.72 -8.22 25.32
N GLY A 6 -12.87 -8.91 25.31
CA GLY A 6 -14.18 -8.32 25.01
C GLY A 6 -14.42 -8.06 23.52
N ALA A 7 -13.44 -8.38 22.66
CA ALA A 7 -13.51 -8.22 21.21
C ALA A 7 -13.69 -9.54 20.46
N GLU A 8 -13.98 -10.65 21.16
CA GLU A 8 -14.00 -12.00 20.58
C GLU A 8 -15.01 -12.16 19.44
N ASN A 9 -16.04 -11.30 19.40
CA ASN A 9 -17.08 -11.30 18.37
C ASN A 9 -17.16 -9.97 17.60
N VAL A 10 -16.21 -9.05 17.79
CA VAL A 10 -16.20 -7.77 17.08
C VAL A 10 -15.55 -7.99 15.73
N GLN A 11 -16.32 -7.76 14.66
CA GLN A 11 -15.84 -7.78 13.28
C GLN A 11 -15.97 -6.38 12.70
N TRP A 12 -14.93 -5.92 12.03
CA TRP A 12 -14.98 -4.65 11.31
C TRP A 12 -15.62 -4.92 9.96
N ASP A 13 -16.59 -4.09 9.59
CA ASP A 13 -17.14 -4.11 8.25
C ASP A 13 -16.16 -3.40 7.31
N LEU A 14 -15.64 -4.16 6.34
CA LEU A 14 -14.69 -3.68 5.34
C LEU A 14 -15.31 -3.69 3.94
N SER A 15 -16.64 -3.85 3.82
CA SER A 15 -17.33 -3.88 2.52
C SER A 15 -17.16 -2.59 1.73
N ASP A 16 -16.87 -1.47 2.41
CA ASP A 16 -16.54 -0.19 1.79
C ASP A 16 -15.22 -0.23 0.99
N LEU A 17 -14.32 -1.17 1.32
CA LEU A 17 -13.05 -1.39 0.62
C LEU A 17 -13.18 -2.53 -0.39
N TYR A 18 -13.60 -3.71 0.06
CA TYR A 18 -13.75 -4.92 -0.76
C TYR A 18 -14.92 -5.76 -0.27
N ASN A 19 -15.69 -6.34 -1.19
CA ASN A 19 -16.90 -7.09 -0.85
C ASN A 19 -16.60 -8.40 -0.11
N SER A 20 -15.43 -9.00 -0.36
CA SER A 20 -14.96 -10.21 0.31
C SER A 20 -13.46 -10.41 0.04
N ILE A 21 -12.87 -11.47 0.63
CA ILE A 21 -11.49 -11.86 0.36
C ILE A 21 -11.24 -12.29 -1.09
N ASP A 22 -12.31 -12.72 -1.79
CA ASP A 22 -12.27 -13.16 -3.18
C ASP A 22 -12.65 -12.04 -4.17
N ASP A 23 -12.80 -10.80 -3.69
CA ASP A 23 -13.09 -9.65 -4.54
C ASP A 23 -11.96 -9.44 -5.57
N PRO A 24 -12.23 -9.48 -6.89
CA PRO A 24 -11.21 -9.25 -7.90
C PRO A 24 -10.49 -7.90 -7.78
N ALA A 25 -11.15 -6.88 -7.22
CA ALA A 25 -10.53 -5.57 -6.99
C ALA A 25 -9.35 -5.66 -6.00
N LEU A 26 -9.47 -6.47 -4.94
CA LEU A 26 -8.40 -6.69 -3.97
C LEU A 26 -7.17 -7.32 -4.63
N GLU A 27 -7.38 -8.30 -5.50
CA GLU A 27 -6.26 -8.96 -6.20
C GLU A 27 -5.60 -8.03 -7.23
N ASN A 28 -6.40 -7.20 -7.91
CA ASN A 28 -5.88 -6.21 -8.83
C ASN A 28 -5.06 -5.13 -8.11
N ASP A 29 -5.54 -4.63 -6.97
CA ASP A 29 -4.82 -3.64 -6.17
C ASP A 29 -3.51 -4.19 -5.62
N LYS A 30 -3.47 -5.45 -5.16
CA LYS A 30 -2.21 -6.10 -4.76
C LYS A 30 -1.18 -6.10 -5.87
N LYS A 31 -1.58 -6.46 -7.10
CA LYS A 31 -0.68 -6.46 -8.25
C LYS A 31 -0.19 -5.06 -8.56
N LYS A 32 -1.12 -4.10 -8.60
CA LYS A 32 -0.82 -2.69 -8.86
C LYS A 32 0.21 -2.13 -7.87
N VAL A 33 0.03 -2.36 -6.56
CA VAL A 33 0.96 -1.87 -5.53
C VAL A 33 2.35 -2.49 -5.68
N VAL A 34 2.44 -3.77 -6.02
CA VAL A 34 3.74 -4.43 -6.29
C VAL A 34 4.43 -3.83 -7.51
N GLU A 35 3.69 -3.57 -8.59
CA GLU A 35 4.21 -2.94 -9.81
C GLU A 35 4.68 -1.51 -9.55
N GLN A 36 3.85 -0.69 -8.89
CA GLN A 36 4.19 0.69 -8.52
C GLN A 36 5.43 0.75 -7.62
N ALA A 37 5.54 -0.14 -6.63
CA ALA A 37 6.73 -0.21 -5.78
C ALA A 37 8.00 -0.60 -6.56
N ALA A 38 7.87 -1.53 -7.53
CA ALA A 38 8.99 -1.93 -8.38
C ALA A 38 9.45 -0.82 -9.33
N GLU A 39 8.50 -0.07 -9.90
CA GLU A 39 8.76 1.08 -10.76
C GLU A 39 9.39 2.24 -9.99
N PHE A 40 8.86 2.57 -8.81
CA PHE A 40 9.45 3.59 -7.95
C PHE A 40 10.89 3.24 -7.57
N ALA A 41 11.12 1.98 -7.19
CA ALA A 41 12.46 1.51 -6.84
C ALA A 41 13.41 1.49 -8.05
N SER A 42 12.94 1.17 -9.26
CA SER A 42 13.80 1.18 -10.44
C SER A 42 14.25 2.60 -10.82
N THR A 43 13.40 3.61 -10.55
CA THR A 43 13.65 5.01 -10.86
C THR A 43 14.55 5.71 -9.84
N TYR A 44 14.27 5.55 -8.55
CA TYR A 44 14.89 6.39 -7.50
C TYR A 44 15.88 5.66 -6.58
N LYS A 45 15.96 4.33 -6.63
CA LYS A 45 16.85 3.60 -5.71
C LYS A 45 18.31 3.86 -6.06
N GLY A 46 19.04 4.43 -5.09
CA GLY A 46 20.49 4.60 -5.18
C GLY A 46 20.97 5.92 -5.78
N ASN A 47 20.06 6.76 -6.29
CA ASN A 47 20.36 8.09 -6.83
C ASN A 47 19.60 9.23 -6.10
N VAL A 48 18.90 8.94 -4.99
CA VAL A 48 18.13 9.95 -4.23
C VAL A 48 18.97 11.17 -3.85
N ALA A 49 20.25 10.97 -3.52
CA ALA A 49 21.16 12.05 -3.16
C ALA A 49 21.52 12.99 -4.33
N ASP A 50 21.28 12.54 -5.56
CA ASP A 50 21.59 13.26 -6.79
C ASP A 50 20.36 13.99 -7.36
N LEU A 51 19.17 13.80 -6.78
CA LEU A 51 17.95 14.50 -7.18
C LEU A 51 18.03 15.98 -6.77
N ASP A 52 17.59 16.85 -7.68
CA ASP A 52 17.36 18.26 -7.38
C ASP A 52 15.98 18.47 -6.73
N GLU A 53 15.61 19.73 -6.46
CA GLU A 53 14.35 20.07 -5.79
C GLU A 53 13.12 19.56 -6.56
N GLU A 54 13.13 19.67 -7.89
CA GLU A 54 12.03 19.21 -8.74
C GLU A 54 11.96 17.68 -8.77
N GLY A 55 13.10 17.00 -8.95
CA GLY A 55 13.17 15.55 -8.94
C GLY A 55 12.78 14.93 -7.60
N MET A 56 13.15 15.55 -6.48
CA MET A 56 12.71 15.10 -5.15
C MET A 56 11.21 15.34 -4.93
N ASN A 57 10.67 16.46 -5.42
CA ASN A 57 9.23 16.72 -5.34
C ASN A 57 8.43 15.69 -6.14
N GLN A 58 8.88 15.38 -7.36
CA GLN A 58 8.26 14.35 -8.20
C GLN A 58 8.32 12.96 -7.53
N ALA A 59 9.46 12.58 -6.94
CA ALA A 59 9.57 11.32 -6.21
C ALA A 59 8.57 11.24 -5.04
N LEU A 60 8.34 12.35 -4.31
CA LEU A 60 7.33 12.36 -3.24
C LEU A 60 5.91 12.23 -3.80
N GLN A 61 5.58 12.93 -4.89
CA GLN A 61 4.27 12.83 -5.53
C GLN A 61 3.96 11.43 -6.08
N GLU A 62 4.98 10.72 -6.57
CA GLU A 62 4.82 9.34 -7.07
C GLU A 62 4.75 8.28 -5.96
N TYR A 63 5.25 8.61 -4.76
CA TYR A 63 5.22 7.72 -3.60
C TYR A 63 3.90 7.75 -2.82
N GLU A 64 3.26 8.92 -2.75
CA GLU A 64 2.00 9.18 -2.02
C GLU A 64 0.74 8.74 -2.78
#